data_AF-A0A815SW07-F1
#
_entry.id   AF-A0A815SW07-F1
#
_cell.length_a   1.000
_cell.length_b   1.000
_cell.length_c   1.000
_cell.angle_alpha   90.00
_cell.angle_beta   90.00
_cell.angle_gamma   90.00
#
_symmetry.space_group_name_H-M   'P 1'
#
loop_
_entity.id
_entity.type
_entity.pdbx_description
1 polymer ?
#
loop_
_entity_poly.entity_id
_entity_poly.type
_entity_poly.pdbx_seq_one_letter_code
_entity_poly.pdbx_strand_id
1 'polypeptide(L)'
;MTTNLVAYAKELSRIKPEDLPEKFLQLQHLLQRSTSITSVKHEIIALDILPILLLTLRQDFTLTNGWRLASTNLSQLASLCMCVEVDKTNTKIKAWSNKFYDKYLPQGIDSFILLTRHLQDRYTQEKKSHLRQDYITYMNTVMNNLIEVLNFHSNQYSLIKQG
;
A
#
# COMPACT_ATOMS: atom_id res chain seq x y z
N MET A 1 -18.14 -8.12 12.25
CA MET A 1 -17.44 -9.18 11.50
C MET A 1 -15.96 -8.97 11.70
N THR A 2 -15.30 -9.81 12.50
CA THR A 2 -13.83 -9.84 12.57
C THR A 2 -13.34 -10.50 11.29
N THR A 3 -12.80 -9.69 10.39
CA THR A 3 -12.10 -10.17 9.20
C THR A 3 -11.01 -11.14 9.66
N ASN A 4 -11.10 -12.42 9.29
CA ASN A 4 -10.07 -13.40 9.64
C ASN A 4 -8.83 -13.17 8.76
N LEU A 5 -8.01 -12.20 9.13
CA LEU A 5 -6.80 -11.84 8.39
C LEU A 5 -5.79 -12.99 8.34
N VAL A 6 -5.80 -13.90 9.32
CA VAL A 6 -4.98 -15.12 9.30
C VAL A 6 -5.35 -16.02 8.13
N ALA A 7 -6.65 -16.25 7.90
CA ALA A 7 -7.12 -17.01 6.74
C ALA A 7 -6.77 -16.29 5.43
N TYR A 8 -6.93 -14.98 5.40
CA TYR A 8 -6.57 -14.15 4.25
C TYR A 8 -5.07 -14.23 3.91
N ALA A 9 -4.18 -14.12 4.91
CA ALA A 9 -2.73 -14.25 4.73
C ALA A 9 -2.33 -15.64 4.18
N LYS A 10 -2.96 -16.71 4.69
CA LYS A 10 -2.75 -18.07 4.16
C LYS A 10 -3.19 -18.18 2.70
N GLU A 11 -4.29 -17.54 2.35
CA GLU A 11 -4.79 -17.54 0.97
C GLU A 11 -3.83 -16.79 0.03
N LEU A 12 -3.33 -15.62 0.43
CA LEU A 12 -2.35 -14.84 -0.35
C LEU A 12 -1.11 -15.68 -0.73
N SER A 13 -0.63 -16.54 0.17
CA SER A 13 0.53 -17.40 -0.10
C SER A 13 0.32 -18.45 -1.20
N ARG A 14 -0.94 -18.69 -1.61
CA ARG A 14 -1.34 -19.71 -2.59
C ARG A 14 -1.79 -19.10 -3.92
N ILE A 15 -2.01 -17.79 -3.95
CA ILE A 15 -2.49 -17.06 -5.11
C ILE A 15 -1.31 -16.76 -6.03
N LYS A 16 -1.54 -16.84 -7.34
CA LYS A 16 -0.50 -16.51 -8.31
C LYS A 16 -0.25 -15.00 -8.33
N PRO A 17 0.99 -14.55 -8.62
CA PRO A 17 1.32 -13.13 -8.62
C PRO A 17 0.36 -12.25 -9.45
N GLU A 18 -0.11 -12.75 -10.59
CA GLU A 18 -1.05 -12.07 -11.48
C GLU A 18 -2.46 -11.84 -10.89
N ASP A 19 -2.86 -12.67 -9.93
CA ASP A 19 -4.20 -12.65 -9.29
C ASP A 19 -4.18 -11.88 -7.94
N LEU A 20 -2.99 -11.58 -7.40
CA LEU A 20 -2.83 -10.80 -6.17
C LEU A 20 -3.52 -9.42 -6.21
N PRO A 21 -3.48 -8.65 -7.32
CA PRO A 21 -4.10 -7.33 -7.36
C PRO A 21 -5.58 -7.38 -6.99
N GLU A 22 -6.35 -8.27 -7.63
CA GLU A 22 -7.78 -8.43 -7.36
C GLU A 22 -8.04 -8.88 -5.93
N LYS A 23 -7.21 -9.80 -5.42
CA LYS A 23 -7.33 -10.25 -4.03
C LYS A 23 -7.14 -9.12 -3.04
N PHE A 24 -6.18 -8.22 -3.27
CA PHE A 24 -5.92 -7.07 -2.41
C PHE A 24 -7.05 -6.04 -2.45
N LEU A 25 -7.74 -5.86 -3.57
CA LEU A 25 -8.91 -4.97 -3.62
C LEU A 25 -10.02 -5.44 -2.67
N GLN A 26 -10.17 -6.76 -2.47
CA GLN A 26 -11.10 -7.29 -1.47
C GLN A 26 -10.70 -6.86 -0.04
N LEU A 27 -9.40 -6.77 0.26
CA LEU A 27 -8.91 -6.30 1.56
C LEU A 27 -9.26 -4.84 1.83
N GLN A 28 -9.23 -3.99 0.81
CA GLN A 28 -9.61 -2.57 0.95
C GLN A 28 -11.04 -2.42 1.48
N HIS A 29 -11.98 -3.19 0.94
CA HIS A 29 -13.36 -3.19 1.42
C HIS A 29 -13.49 -3.70 2.87
N LEU A 30 -12.65 -4.64 3.28
CA LEU A 30 -12.64 -5.15 4.65
C LEU A 30 -12.10 -4.11 5.64
N LEU A 31 -11.09 -3.33 5.24
CA LEU A 31 -10.53 -2.26 6.07
C LEU A 31 -11.52 -1.11 6.30
N GLN A 32 -12.23 -0.71 5.25
CA GLN A 32 -13.24 0.36 5.34
C GLN A 32 -14.41 0.02 6.27
N ARG A 33 -14.68 -1.28 6.49
CA ARG A 33 -15.78 -1.77 7.33
C ARG A 33 -15.33 -2.11 8.76
N SER A 34 -14.04 -2.00 9.06
CA SER A 34 -13.51 -2.29 10.39
C SER A 34 -13.81 -1.16 11.37
N THR A 35 -14.30 -1.52 12.56
CA THR A 35 -14.52 -0.57 13.67
C THR A 35 -13.23 -0.17 14.39
N SER A 36 -12.12 -0.87 14.15
CA SER A 36 -10.81 -0.57 14.75
C SER A 36 -9.72 -0.66 13.69
N ILE A 37 -9.62 0.39 12.87
CA ILE A 37 -8.67 0.42 11.74
C ILE A 37 -7.22 0.28 12.19
N THR A 38 -6.87 0.85 13.36
CA THR A 38 -5.53 0.76 13.95
C THR A 38 -5.17 -0.69 14.26
N SER A 39 -6.05 -1.46 14.89
CA SER A 39 -5.79 -2.87 15.22
C SER A 39 -5.56 -3.72 13.97
N VAL A 40 -6.35 -3.45 12.92
CA VAL A 40 -6.23 -4.19 11.65
C VAL A 40 -4.94 -3.86 10.91
N LYS A 41 -4.48 -2.60 10.93
CA LYS A 41 -3.17 -2.21 10.36
C LYS A 41 -2.01 -2.95 11.04
N HIS A 42 -2.05 -3.04 12.37
CA HIS A 42 -1.06 -3.80 13.13
C HIS A 42 -1.06 -5.29 12.74
N GLU A 43 -2.25 -5.88 12.59
CA GLU A 43 -2.40 -7.28 12.20
C GLU A 43 -1.90 -7.55 10.76
N ILE A 44 -2.13 -6.62 9.83
CA ILE A 44 -1.59 -6.68 8.46
C ILE A 44 -0.06 -6.75 8.46
N ILE A 45 0.60 -6.00 9.34
CA ILE A 45 2.06 -6.02 9.47
C ILE A 45 2.51 -7.31 10.14
N ALA A 46 1.85 -7.73 11.21
CA ALA A 46 2.19 -8.94 11.96
C ALA A 46 2.05 -10.23 11.12
N LEU A 47 1.11 -10.25 10.16
CA LEU A 47 0.87 -11.38 9.27
C LEU A 47 1.67 -11.30 7.95
N ASP A 48 2.64 -10.38 7.84
CA ASP A 48 3.42 -10.13 6.64
C ASP A 48 2.55 -9.92 5.37
N ILE A 49 1.35 -9.34 5.53
CA ILE A 49 0.47 -8.97 4.40
C ILE A 49 1.02 -7.72 3.70
N LEU A 50 1.55 -6.75 4.47
CA LEU A 50 2.16 -5.53 3.94
C LEU A 50 3.27 -5.80 2.90
N PRO A 51 4.30 -6.62 3.17
CA PRO A 51 5.33 -6.87 2.17
C PRO A 51 4.81 -7.52 0.88
N ILE A 52 3.77 -8.37 0.95
CA ILE A 52 3.15 -8.96 -0.25
C ILE A 52 2.42 -7.87 -1.05
N LEU A 53 1.72 -6.96 -0.37
CA LEU A 53 1.10 -5.79 -1.00
C LEU A 53 2.14 -4.91 -1.68
N LEU A 54 3.25 -4.58 -1.01
CA LEU A 54 4.32 -3.76 -1.59
C LEU A 54 4.97 -4.43 -2.82
N LEU A 55 5.20 -5.75 -2.78
CA LEU A 55 5.68 -6.50 -3.94
C LEU A 55 4.68 -6.45 -5.10
N THR A 56 3.38 -6.47 -4.79
CA THR A 56 2.33 -6.36 -5.80
C THR A 56 2.34 -4.98 -6.45
N LEU A 57 2.53 -3.90 -5.68
CA LEU A 57 2.66 -2.53 -6.22
C LEU A 57 3.82 -2.35 -7.21
N ARG A 58 4.86 -3.18 -7.12
CA ARG A 58 6.03 -3.14 -8.01
C ARG A 58 5.82 -3.84 -9.33
N GLN A 59 4.71 -4.56 -9.52
CA GLN A 59 4.43 -5.29 -10.74
C GLN A 59 4.06 -4.33 -11.88
N ASP A 60 4.39 -4.71 -13.12
CA ASP A 60 3.81 -4.07 -14.29
C ASP A 60 2.37 -4.56 -14.46
N PHE A 61 1.41 -3.79 -13.95
CA PHE A 61 0.00 -4.12 -14.02
C PHE A 61 -0.56 -4.11 -15.45
N THR A 62 0.19 -3.70 -16.49
CA THR A 62 -0.36 -3.70 -17.86
C THR A 62 -0.75 -5.08 -18.40
N LEU A 63 -0.30 -6.16 -17.76
CA LEU A 63 -0.70 -7.53 -18.05
C LEU A 63 -2.02 -7.93 -17.37
N THR A 64 -2.54 -7.11 -16.46
CA THR A 64 -3.79 -7.36 -15.72
C THR A 64 -4.97 -6.67 -16.42
N ASN A 65 -6.12 -7.36 -16.51
CA ASN A 65 -7.36 -6.72 -16.95
C ASN A 65 -7.80 -5.68 -15.91
N GLY A 66 -8.19 -4.48 -16.33
CA GLY A 66 -8.63 -3.41 -15.41
C GLY A 66 -7.51 -2.77 -14.57
N TRP A 67 -6.25 -2.99 -14.97
CA TRP A 67 -5.03 -2.58 -14.27
C TRP A 67 -4.97 -1.13 -13.78
N ARG A 68 -5.61 -0.23 -14.52
CA ARG A 68 -5.66 1.19 -14.22
C ARG A 68 -6.32 1.44 -12.86
N LEU A 69 -7.49 0.86 -12.65
CA LEU A 69 -8.23 0.97 -11.38
C LEU A 69 -7.51 0.20 -10.26
N ALA A 70 -6.91 -0.94 -10.60
CA ALA A 70 -6.14 -1.73 -9.65
C ALA A 70 -4.93 -0.94 -9.12
N SER A 71 -4.16 -0.28 -9.98
CA SER A 71 -2.97 0.50 -9.58
C SER A 71 -3.31 1.62 -8.60
N THR A 72 -4.38 2.38 -8.84
CA THR A 72 -4.79 3.46 -7.94
C THR A 72 -5.32 2.93 -6.62
N ASN A 73 -6.18 1.91 -6.66
CA ASN A 73 -6.80 1.35 -5.46
C ASN A 73 -5.77 0.63 -4.58
N LEU A 74 -4.80 -0.08 -5.19
CA LEU A 74 -3.69 -0.70 -4.47
C LEU A 74 -2.76 0.35 -3.86
N SER A 75 -2.50 1.46 -4.55
CA SER A 75 -1.71 2.56 -3.97
C SER A 75 -2.41 3.19 -2.77
N GLN A 76 -3.74 3.32 -2.81
CA GLN A 76 -4.53 3.82 -1.70
C GLN A 76 -4.53 2.84 -0.52
N LEU A 77 -4.70 1.54 -0.80
CA LEU A 77 -4.60 0.48 0.20
C LEU A 77 -3.21 0.46 0.86
N ALA A 78 -2.14 0.60 0.07
CA ALA A 78 -0.78 0.67 0.57
C ALA A 78 -0.58 1.90 1.48
N SER A 79 -1.04 3.09 1.06
CA SER A 79 -1.01 4.29 1.90
C SER A 79 -1.70 4.03 3.25
N LEU A 80 -2.92 3.50 3.20
CA LEU A 80 -3.70 3.21 4.40
C LEU A 80 -2.97 2.24 5.34
N CYS A 81 -2.42 1.16 4.82
CA CYS A 81 -1.69 0.15 5.59
C CYS A 81 -0.36 0.67 6.15
N MET A 82 0.28 1.61 5.45
CA MET A 82 1.56 2.20 5.86
C MET A 82 1.41 3.36 6.85
N CYS A 83 0.28 4.06 6.86
CA CYS A 83 -0.04 5.08 7.88
C CYS A 83 -0.45 4.42 9.20
N VAL A 84 0.50 3.74 9.84
CA VAL A 84 0.33 3.07 11.14
C VAL A 84 1.07 3.84 12.23
N GLU A 85 0.36 4.14 13.32
CA GLU A 85 1.00 4.71 14.51
C GLU A 85 1.85 3.64 15.19
N VAL A 86 3.02 4.05 15.67
CA VAL A 86 3.94 3.14 16.34
C VAL A 86 4.04 3.50 17.81
N ASP A 87 3.47 2.67 18.67
CA ASP A 87 3.64 2.78 20.11
C ASP A 87 4.99 2.20 20.57
N LYS A 88 5.99 3.06 20.74
CA LYS A 88 7.34 2.67 21.18
C LYS A 88 7.41 2.19 22.63
N THR A 89 6.35 2.34 23.43
CA THR A 89 6.32 1.93 24.85
C THR A 89 6.04 0.44 25.02
N ASN A 90 5.47 -0.20 24.01
CA ASN A 90 5.19 -1.63 24.01
C ASN A 90 6.33 -2.41 23.34
N THR A 91 6.98 -3.30 24.11
CA THR A 91 8.18 -4.04 23.66
C THR A 91 7.93 -4.95 22.46
N LYS A 92 6.72 -5.52 22.33
CA LYS A 92 6.32 -6.29 21.13
C LYS A 92 6.13 -5.37 19.93
N ILE A 93 5.72 -4.12 20.18
CA ILE A 93 5.54 -3.10 19.15
C ILE A 93 6.88 -2.57 18.64
N LYS A 94 7.86 -2.43 19.53
CA LYS A 94 9.21 -1.97 19.20
C LYS A 94 9.93 -2.85 18.15
N ALA A 95 9.80 -4.17 18.22
CA ALA A 95 10.48 -5.07 17.29
C ALA A 95 9.94 -4.97 15.85
N TRP A 96 8.60 -4.95 15.68
CA TRP A 96 8.03 -4.75 14.35
C TRP A 96 8.17 -3.30 13.87
N SER A 97 8.21 -2.33 14.79
CA SER A 97 8.49 -0.92 14.48
C SER A 97 9.81 -0.75 13.75
N ASN A 98 10.89 -1.33 14.26
CA ASN A 98 12.20 -1.25 13.61
C ASN A 98 12.14 -1.89 12.22
N LYS A 99 11.56 -3.10 12.11
CA LYS A 99 11.36 -3.77 10.81
C LYS A 99 10.54 -2.91 9.84
N PHE A 100 9.54 -2.18 10.35
CA PHE A 100 8.74 -1.28 9.54
C PHE A 100 9.57 -0.09 9.03
N TYR A 101 10.25 0.65 9.90
CA TYR A 101 11.01 1.84 9.50
C TYR A 101 12.28 1.51 8.70
N ASP A 102 12.98 0.42 9.02
CA ASP A 102 14.25 0.07 8.37
C ASP A 102 14.03 -0.63 7.02
N LYS A 103 12.88 -1.29 6.84
CA LYS A 103 12.61 -2.13 5.67
C LYS A 103 11.33 -1.74 4.94
N TYR A 104 10.18 -1.81 5.60
CA TYR A 104 8.89 -1.70 4.90
C TYR A 104 8.56 -0.28 4.44
N LEU A 105 8.92 0.74 5.21
CA LEU A 105 8.70 2.13 4.83
C LEU A 105 9.55 2.52 3.60
N PRO A 106 10.88 2.29 3.57
CA PRO A 106 11.68 2.50 2.36
C PRO A 106 11.18 1.69 1.17
N GLN A 107 10.88 0.40 1.36
CA GLN A 107 10.35 -0.45 0.29
C GLN A 107 9.01 0.06 -0.25
N GLY A 108 8.15 0.59 0.61
CA GLY A 108 6.88 1.17 0.19
C GLY A 108 7.09 2.41 -0.65
N ILE A 109 7.96 3.34 -0.22
CA ILE A 109 8.32 4.53 -0.99
C ILE A 109 8.85 4.14 -2.38
N ASP A 110 9.78 3.19 -2.45
CA ASP A 110 10.31 2.67 -3.71
C ASP A 110 9.20 2.09 -4.60
N SER A 111 8.24 1.39 -4.00
CA SER A 111 7.11 0.78 -4.72
C SER A 111 6.17 1.84 -5.32
N PHE A 112 5.87 2.91 -4.59
CA PHE A 112 5.10 4.04 -5.11
C PHE A 112 5.83 4.73 -6.28
N ILE A 113 7.13 5.00 -6.13
CA ILE A 113 7.94 5.64 -7.19
C ILE A 113 7.98 4.77 -8.44
N LEU A 114 8.19 3.46 -8.28
CA LEU A 114 8.22 2.53 -9.40
C LEU A 114 6.87 2.45 -10.11
N LEU A 115 5.77 2.40 -9.36
CA LEU A 115 4.42 2.42 -9.93
C LEU A 115 4.15 3.70 -10.73
N THR A 116 4.52 4.87 -10.19
CA THR A 116 4.42 6.14 -10.91
C THR A 116 5.26 6.13 -12.19
N ARG A 117 6.47 5.58 -12.15
CA ARG A 117 7.32 5.45 -13.35
C ARG A 117 6.68 4.57 -14.42
N HIS A 118 6.10 3.43 -14.03
CA HIS A 118 5.37 2.59 -14.98
C HIS A 118 4.20 3.32 -15.61
N LEU A 119 3.42 4.09 -14.83
CA LEU A 119 2.34 4.93 -15.36
C LEU A 119 2.87 6.02 -16.31
N GLN A 120 4.01 6.64 -15.99
CA GLN A 120 4.66 7.64 -16.83
C GLN A 120 5.12 7.04 -18.18
N ASP A 121 5.76 5.87 -18.16
CA ASP A 121 6.18 5.19 -19.38
C ASP A 121 4.98 4.92 -20.30
N ARG A 122 3.84 4.51 -19.75
CA ARG A 122 2.60 4.32 -20.53
C ARG A 122 1.99 5.62 -21.02
N TYR A 123 2.03 6.68 -20.22
CA TYR A 123 1.62 8.01 -20.65
C TYR A 123 2.41 8.46 -21.90
N THR A 124 3.73 8.24 -21.95
CA THR A 124 4.55 8.65 -23.09
C THR A 124 4.26 7.85 -24.37
N GLN A 125 3.84 6.60 -24.23
CA GLN A 125 3.52 5.71 -25.36
C GLN A 125 2.08 5.90 -25.88
N GLU A 126 1.19 6.47 -25.08
CA GLU A 126 -0.22 6.62 -25.43
C GLU A 126 -0.45 7.74 -26.45
N LYS A 127 -1.06 7.38 -27.59
CA LYS A 127 -1.31 8.31 -28.68
C LYS A 127 -2.64 9.05 -28.50
N LYS A 128 -3.63 8.42 -27.87
CA LYS A 128 -4.97 8.98 -27.67
C LYS A 128 -4.97 10.00 -26.52
N SER A 129 -5.38 11.23 -26.80
CA SER A 129 -5.37 12.34 -25.82
C SER A 129 -6.24 12.08 -24.60
N HIS A 130 -7.45 11.52 -24.79
CA HIS A 130 -8.35 11.19 -23.69
C HIS A 130 -7.76 10.14 -22.74
N LEU A 131 -7.10 9.11 -23.26
CA LEU A 131 -6.43 8.10 -22.44
C LEU A 131 -5.17 8.65 -21.75
N ARG A 132 -4.48 9.63 -22.36
CA ARG A 132 -3.37 10.35 -21.72
C ARG A 132 -3.82 11.11 -20.47
N GLN A 133 -5.01 11.71 -20.50
CA GLN A 133 -5.56 12.41 -19.33
C GLN A 133 -5.83 11.46 -18.16
N ASP A 134 -6.27 10.24 -18.44
CA ASP A 134 -6.47 9.21 -17.42
C ASP A 134 -5.16 8.87 -16.70
N TYR A 135 -4.06 8.70 -17.44
CA TYR A 135 -2.75 8.43 -16.83
C TYR A 135 -2.25 9.56 -15.93
N ILE A 136 -2.50 10.82 -16.30
CA ILE A 136 -2.20 11.97 -15.42
C ILE A 136 -2.98 11.84 -14.11
N THR A 137 -4.27 11.51 -14.20
CA THR A 137 -5.12 11.29 -13.02
C THR A 137 -4.58 10.17 -12.15
N TYR A 138 -4.20 9.02 -12.73
CA TYR A 138 -3.68 7.89 -11.97
C TYR A 138 -2.33 8.20 -11.31
N MET A 139 -1.40 8.84 -12.03
CA MET A 139 -0.12 9.28 -11.46
C MET A 139 -0.34 10.23 -10.28
N ASN A 140 -1.23 11.21 -10.43
CA ASN A 140 -1.57 12.13 -9.34
C ASN A 140 -2.13 11.39 -8.13
N THR A 141 -3.01 10.40 -8.31
CA THR A 141 -3.52 9.59 -7.21
C THR A 141 -2.40 8.83 -6.49
N VAL A 142 -1.52 8.15 -7.22
CA VAL A 142 -0.40 7.39 -6.64
C VAL A 142 0.55 8.33 -5.88
N MET A 143 0.87 9.49 -6.45
CA MET A 143 1.74 10.49 -5.82
C MET A 143 1.11 11.13 -4.58
N ASN A 144 -0.19 11.43 -4.60
CA ASN A 144 -0.90 11.95 -3.44
C ASN A 144 -0.91 10.94 -2.28
N ASN A 145 -1.11 9.65 -2.59
CA ASN A 145 -1.03 8.57 -1.60
C ASN A 145 0.39 8.45 -1.02
N LEU A 146 1.45 8.60 -1.83
CA LEU A 146 2.83 8.67 -1.33
C LEU A 146 3.06 9.88 -0.42
N ILE A 147 2.58 11.06 -0.82
CA ILE A 147 2.69 12.29 -0.03
C ILE A 147 2.00 12.12 1.33
N GLU A 148 0.84 11.46 1.37
CA GLU A 148 0.14 11.15 2.62
C GLU A 148 1.01 10.31 3.57
N VAL A 149 1.63 9.24 3.05
CA VAL A 149 2.56 8.40 3.83
C VAL A 149 3.74 9.22 4.36
N LEU A 150 4.36 10.04 3.51
CA LEU A 150 5.50 10.88 3.91
C LEU A 150 5.12 11.91 4.98
N ASN A 151 3.99 12.59 4.80
CA ASN A 151 3.48 13.57 5.77
C ASN A 151 3.14 12.91 7.10
N PHE A 152 2.47 11.75 7.07
CA PHE A 152 2.12 11.00 8.27
C PHE A 152 3.38 10.66 9.09
N HIS A 153 4.40 10.06 8.47
CA HIS A 153 5.60 9.64 9.18
C HIS A 153 6.52 10.81 9.56
N SER A 154 6.53 11.89 8.80
CA SER A 154 7.23 13.14 9.16
C SER A 154 6.62 13.81 10.40
N ASN A 155 5.29 13.85 10.48
CA ASN A 155 4.57 14.40 11.64
C ASN A 155 4.79 13.54 12.89
N GLN A 156 4.73 12.21 12.75
CA GLN A 156 5.05 11.28 13.83
C GLN A 156 6.47 11.51 14.37
N TYR A 157 7.45 11.68 13.48
CA TYR A 157 8.83 11.99 13.88
C TYR A 157 8.96 13.33 14.62
N SER A 158 8.21 14.35 14.21
CA SER A 158 8.22 15.69 14.81
C SER A 158 7.63 15.68 16.23
N LEU A 159 6.54 14.94 16.45
CA LEU A 159 5.91 14.77 17.77
C LEU A 159 6.85 14.07 18.76
N ILE A 160 7.67 13.13 18.28
CA ILE A 160 8.64 12.38 19.11
C ILE A 160 9.82 13.25 19.55
N LYS A 161 10.17 14.31 18.82
CA LYS A 161 11.27 15.23 19.22
C LYS A 161 10.86 16.30 20.22
N GLN A 162 9.56 16.49 20.44
CA GLN A 162 9.02 17.52 21.33
C GLN A 162 8.63 16.99 22.72
N GLY A 163 8.64 15.67 22.94
CA GLY A 163 8.42 15.02 24.24
C GLY A 163 9.68 14.36 24.77
#